data_AF-A0A3B8XDA8-F1
#
_entry.id   AF-A0A3B8XDA8-F1
#
_cell.length_a   1.000
_cell.length_b   1.000
_cell.length_c   1.000
_cell.angle_alpha   90.00
_cell.angle_beta   90.00
_cell.angle_gamma   90.00
#
_symmetry.space_group_name_H-M   'P 1'
#
loop_
_entity.id
_entity.type
_entity.pdbx_description
1 polymer ?
#
loop_
_entity_poly.entity_id
_entity_poly.type
_entity_poly.pdbx_seq_one_letter_code
_entity_poly.pdbx_strand_id
1 'polypeptide(L)'
;KDGVVFVRGVIDDDMATTVTAQLLFLENETPDRDIQLYINSPGGSLTAALSIYDAMQYVGPKVATLCTGMAASGGSILLAGGDPG
;
A
#
# COMPACT_ATOMS: atom_id res chain seq x y z
N LYS A 1 -14.11 6.65 -1.08
CA LYS A 1 -14.73 6.86 -2.41
C LYS A 1 -13.58 6.81 -3.39
N ASP A 2 -13.61 5.82 -4.27
CA ASP A 2 -12.51 5.26 -5.07
C ASP A 2 -11.50 4.50 -4.18
N GLY A 3 -11.32 3.20 -4.43
CA GLY A 3 -10.46 2.31 -3.65
C GLY A 3 -8.97 2.58 -3.87
N VAL A 4 -8.57 3.85 -3.96
CA VAL A 4 -7.21 4.29 -4.28
C VAL A 4 -6.52 4.74 -3.00
N VAL A 5 -5.31 4.23 -2.77
CA VAL A 5 -4.45 4.57 -1.63
C VAL A 5 -3.10 5.05 -2.16
N PHE A 6 -2.57 6.13 -1.60
CA PHE A 6 -1.30 6.72 -2.06
C PHE A 6 -0.17 6.46 -1.06
N VAL A 7 0.96 5.94 -1.55
CA VAL A 7 2.23 5.85 -0.84
C VAL A 7 3.19 6.84 -1.51
N ARG A 8 3.28 8.05 -0.96
CA ARG A 8 4.06 9.15 -1.56
C ARG A 8 5.03 9.76 -0.56
N GLY A 9 6.30 9.84 -0.94
CA GLY A 9 7.37 10.36 -0.09
C GLY A 9 8.05 9.27 0.73
N VAL A 10 8.75 9.67 1.80
CA VAL A 10 9.50 8.74 2.67
C VAL A 10 8.53 7.88 3.46
N ILE A 11 8.77 6.57 3.51
CA ILE A 11 7.96 5.64 4.31
C ILE A 11 8.43 5.70 5.77
N ASP A 12 7.54 6.09 6.67
CA ASP A 12 7.73 6.13 8.12
C ASP A 12 6.51 5.53 8.83
N ASP A 13 6.56 5.48 10.16
CA ASP A 13 5.53 4.83 10.98
C ASP A 13 4.18 5.58 10.91
N ASP A 14 4.19 6.90 10.71
CA ASP A 14 2.97 7.70 10.54
C ASP A 14 2.29 7.40 9.19
N MET A 15 3.07 7.31 8.12
CA MET A 15 2.58 6.86 6.81
C MET A 15 2.05 5.43 6.89
N ALA A 16 2.80 4.52 7.51
CA ALA A 16 2.36 3.13 7.65
C ALA A 16 1.05 3.02 8.41
N THR A 17 0.90 3.75 9.51
CA THR A 17 -0.36 3.83 10.28
C THR A 17 -1.52 4.31 9.40
N THR A 18 -1.28 5.37 8.63
CA THR A 18 -2.30 5.97 7.76
C THR A 18 -2.71 5.04 6.61
N VAL A 19 -1.75 4.43 5.93
CA VAL A 19 -1.98 3.52 4.80
C VAL A 19 -2.68 2.26 5.28
N THR A 20 -2.22 1.65 6.38
CA THR A 20 -2.85 0.46 6.97
C THR A 20 -4.30 0.73 7.38
N ALA A 21 -4.58 1.88 8.01
CA ALA A 21 -5.94 2.26 8.36
C ALA A 21 -6.85 2.41 7.11
N GLN A 22 -6.32 2.95 6.00
CA GLN A 22 -7.07 3.05 4.74
C GLN A 22 -7.36 1.68 4.13
N LEU A 23 -6.41 0.74 4.18
CA LEU A 23 -6.60 -0.63 3.70
C LEU A 23 -7.71 -1.35 4.48
N LEU A 24 -7.65 -1.31 5.82
CA LEU A 24 -8.67 -1.91 6.70
C LEU A 24 -10.05 -1.24 6.54
N PHE A 25 -10.08 0.07 6.29
CA PHE A 25 -11.31 0.79 6.01
C PHE A 25 -11.94 0.31 4.68
N LEU A 26 -11.14 0.17 3.63
CA LEU A 26 -11.60 -0.29 2.32
C LEU A 26 -12.07 -1.74 2.33
N GLU A 27 -11.43 -2.59 3.13
CA GLU A 27 -11.90 -3.97 3.39
C GLU A 27 -13.33 -4.00 3.95
N ASN A 28 -13.64 -3.11 4.90
CA ASN A 28 -14.97 -3.09 5.52
C ASN A 28 -16.04 -2.41 4.66
N GLU A 29 -15.70 -1.33 3.95
CA GLU A 29 -16.66 -0.55 3.17
C GLU A 29 -16.95 -1.15 1.79
N THR A 30 -15.92 -1.71 1.13
CA THR A 30 -16.03 -2.20 -0.25
C THR A 30 -15.24 -3.51 -0.43
N PRO A 31 -15.62 -4.61 0.25
CA PRO A 31 -14.88 -5.87 0.22
C PRO A 31 -14.76 -6.49 -1.18
N ASP A 32 -15.71 -6.21 -2.07
CA ASP A 32 -15.74 -6.78 -3.43
C ASP A 32 -14.95 -5.94 -4.46
N ARG A 33 -14.29 -4.85 -4.05
CA ARG A 33 -13.59 -3.94 -4.95
C ARG A 33 -12.10 -3.93 -4.69
N ASP A 34 -11.34 -4.18 -5.75
CA ASP A 34 -9.88 -4.09 -5.72
C ASP A 34 -9.40 -2.71 -5.25
N ILE A 35 -8.34 -2.73 -4.46
CA ILE A 35 -7.61 -1.57 -3.96
C ILE A 35 -6.48 -1.24 -4.93
N GLN A 36 -6.34 0.03 -5.28
CA GLN A 36 -5.31 0.56 -6.15
C GLN A 36 -4.28 1.32 -5.31
N LEU A 37 -3.10 0.73 -5.10
CA LEU A 37 -2.01 1.32 -4.33
C LEU A 37 -1.04 2.05 -5.25
N TYR A 38 -1.08 3.38 -5.23
CA TYR A 38 -0.25 4.24 -6.07
C TYR A 38 1.02 4.64 -5.34
N ILE A 39 2.17 4.25 -5.89
CA ILE A 39 3.46 4.33 -5.22
C ILE A 39 4.36 5.35 -5.93
N ASN A 40 4.84 6.33 -5.17
CA ASN A 40 5.90 7.25 -5.56
C ASN A 40 6.77 7.55 -4.34
N SER A 41 7.72 6.67 -4.05
CA SER A 41 8.51 6.68 -2.83
C SER A 41 9.99 6.34 -3.09
N PRO A 42 10.93 7.09 -2.48
CA PRO A 42 12.34 6.71 -2.43
C PRO A 42 12.62 5.59 -1.41
N GLY A 43 11.60 5.07 -0.72
CA GLY A 43 11.72 4.13 0.39
C GLY A 43 11.69 4.83 1.76
N GLY A 44 12.26 4.20 2.77
CA GLY A 44 12.28 4.71 4.14
C GLY A 44 12.52 3.61 5.16
N SER A 45 11.80 3.64 6.27
CA SER A 45 11.81 2.61 7.30
C SER A 45 11.34 1.27 6.73
N LEU A 46 12.19 0.25 6.81
CA LEU A 46 11.85 -1.09 6.33
C LEU A 46 10.73 -1.72 7.16
N THR A 47 10.70 -1.49 8.48
CA THR A 47 9.64 -2.02 9.35
C THR A 47 8.29 -1.37 9.05
N ALA A 48 8.27 -0.07 8.76
CA ALA A 48 7.07 0.63 8.33
C ALA A 48 6.56 0.09 6.98
N ALA A 49 7.46 -0.13 6.01
CA ALA A 49 7.11 -0.73 4.73
C ALA A 49 6.57 -2.16 4.91
N LEU A 50 7.17 -2.98 5.78
CA LEU A 50 6.67 -4.33 6.06
C LEU A 50 5.30 -4.31 6.76
N SER A 51 5.04 -3.32 7.63
CA SER A 51 3.71 -3.16 8.22
C SER A 51 2.63 -2.88 7.17
N ILE A 52 2.93 -2.04 6.17
CA ILE A 52 2.02 -1.82 5.04
C ILE A 52 1.88 -3.10 4.22
N TYR A 53 2.99 -3.77 3.92
CA TYR A 53 3.01 -5.02 3.15
C TYR A 53 2.12 -6.09 3.79
N ASP A 54 2.27 -6.33 5.08
CA ASP A 54 1.47 -7.33 5.80
C ASP A 54 -0.02 -6.96 5.80
N ALA A 55 -0.35 -5.67 5.91
CA ALA A 55 -1.72 -5.20 5.76
C ALA A 55 -2.27 -5.45 4.34
N MET A 56 -1.46 -5.27 3.30
CA MET A 56 -1.85 -5.62 1.92
C MET A 56 -2.15 -7.11 1.76
N GLN A 57 -1.41 -7.99 2.46
CA GLN A 57 -1.65 -9.43 2.43
C GLN A 57 -2.84 -9.86 3.30
N TYR A 58 -3.19 -9.07 4.31
CA TYR A 58 -4.26 -9.37 5.24
C TYR A 58 -5.65 -9.08 4.67
N VAL A 59 -5.81 -7.94 4.01
CA VAL A 59 -7.13 -7.48 3.55
C VAL A 59 -7.70 -8.40 2.48
N GLY A 60 -9.00 -8.66 2.55
CA GLY A 60 -9.71 -9.50 1.57
C GLY A 60 -9.67 -8.99 0.11
N PRO A 61 -9.85 -7.68 -0.16
CA PRO A 61 -9.75 -7.14 -1.51
C PRO A 61 -8.36 -7.30 -2.13
N LYS A 62 -8.31 -7.53 -3.45
CA LYS A 62 -7.04 -7.56 -4.18
C LYS A 62 -6.37 -6.20 -4.16
N VAL A 63 -5.06 -6.16 -3.90
CA VAL A 63 -4.28 -4.92 -3.91
C VAL A 63 -3.47 -4.83 -5.21
N ALA A 64 -3.96 -4.08 -6.19
CA ALA A 64 -3.21 -3.75 -7.39
C ALA A 64 -2.23 -2.59 -7.13
N THR A 65 -1.02 -2.67 -7.64
CA THR A 65 0.03 -1.66 -7.42
C THR A 65 0.37 -0.92 -8.71
N LEU A 66 0.60 0.39 -8.61
CA LEU A 66 1.03 1.24 -9.73
C LEU A 66 2.16 2.17 -9.29
N CYS A 67 3.33 2.04 -9.94
CA CYS A 67 4.40 3.01 -9.78
C CYS A 67 4.10 4.27 -10.60
N THR A 68 4.04 5.43 -9.95
CA THR A 68 3.70 6.73 -10.58
C THR A 68 4.88 7.70 -10.64
N GLY A 69 6.09 7.21 -10.39
CA GLY A 69 7.32 7.99 -10.43
C GLY A 69 8.52 7.11 -10.13
N MET A 70 8.76 6.85 -8.85
CA MET A 70 9.77 5.89 -8.39
C MET A 70 9.25 4.99 -7.28
N ALA A 71 9.78 3.77 -7.20
CA ALA A 71 9.54 2.84 -6.10
C ALA A 71 10.88 2.20 -5.72
N ALA A 72 11.58 2.78 -4.74
CA ALA A 72 12.90 2.34 -4.32
C ALA A 72 12.87 1.75 -2.90
N SER A 73 13.78 0.82 -2.60
CA SER A 73 13.92 0.16 -1.29
C SER A 73 12.57 -0.40 -0.79
N GLY A 74 12.09 -0.02 0.39
CA GLY A 74 10.75 -0.40 0.90
C GLY A 74 9.60 -0.13 -0.08
N GLY A 75 9.67 0.95 -0.87
CA GLY A 75 8.67 1.21 -1.92
C GLY A 75 8.67 0.16 -3.04
N SER A 76 9.82 -0.45 -3.35
CA SER A 76 9.91 -1.54 -4.33
C SER A 76 9.31 -2.85 -3.81
N ILE A 77 9.41 -3.09 -2.49
CA ILE A 77 8.76 -4.23 -1.83
C ILE A 77 7.25 -4.09 -1.93
N LEU A 78 6.72 -2.89 -1.61
CA LEU A 78 5.29 -2.61 -1.74
C LEU A 78 4.81 -2.75 -3.19
N LEU A 79 5.59 -2.27 -4.16
CA LEU A 79 5.25 -2.42 -5.58
C LEU A 79 5.17 -3.90 -5.98
N ALA A 80 6.14 -4.71 -5.55
CA ALA A 80 6.19 -6.14 -5.84
C ALA A 80 5.18 -6.98 -5.03
N GLY A 81 4.65 -6.43 -3.93
CA GLY A 81 3.70 -7.10 -3.03
C GLY A 81 2.24 -7.02 -3.44
N GLY A 82 1.94 -6.40 -4.59
CA GLY A 82 0.58 -6.38 -5.13
C GLY A 82 0.10 -7.77 -5.59
N ASP A 83 -1.21 -7.91 -5.79
CA ASP A 83 -1.84 -9.11 -6.33
C ASP A 83 -1.21 -9.45 -7.70
N PRO A 84 -0.88 -10.73 -7.97
CA PRO A 84 -0.40 -11.15 -9.28
C PRO A 84 -1.36 -10.74 -10.41
N GLY A 85 -0.81 -10.15 -11.46
CA GLY A 85 -1.54 -9.77 -12.68
C GLY A 85 -2.10 -10.97 -13.43
#